data_AF-A0A371GP43-F1
#
_entry.id   AF-A0A371GP43-F1
#
_cell.length_a   1.000
_cell.length_b   1.000
_cell.length_c   1.000
_cell.angle_alpha   90.00
_cell.angle_beta   90.00
_cell.angle_gamma   90.00
#
_symmetry.space_group_name_H-M   'P 1'
#
loop_
_entity.id
_entity.type
_entity.pdbx_description
1 polymer ?
#
loop_
_entity_poly.entity_id
_entity_poly.type
_entity_poly.pdbx_seq_one_letter_code
_entity_poly.pdbx_strand_id
1 'polypeptide(L)'
;MDLPIGTKTIGVKWIYKTKLNELGEVDKYKARLVAKGYSQQHEIDFSEVFAPVARMDTVRLIMALAACKGWDIFQLDVKSAFLHGELSEDVYIEQPKGYVKKGKEHKIYKLHKALYGLRQAPRA
;
A
#
# COMPACT_ATOMS: atom_id res chain seq x y z
N MET A 1 -1.99 14.50 15.62
CA MET A 1 -1.82 14.07 17.02
C MET A 1 -0.39 14.35 17.43
N ASP A 2 -0.08 14.38 18.72
CA ASP A 2 1.31 14.37 19.20
C ASP A 2 1.82 12.92 19.20
N LEU A 3 3.11 12.72 19.00
CA LEU A 3 3.69 11.37 18.90
C LEU A 3 3.61 10.67 20.27
N PRO A 4 2.98 9.49 20.37
CA PRO A 4 2.99 8.72 21.62
C PRO A 4 4.42 8.36 22.02
N ILE A 5 4.69 8.36 23.33
CA ILE A 5 6.02 8.06 23.88
C ILE A 5 6.44 6.65 23.45
N GLY A 6 7.65 6.52 22.93
CA GLY A 6 8.22 5.24 22.49
C GLY A 6 7.80 4.79 21.09
N THR A 7 7.01 5.57 20.35
CA THR A 7 6.61 5.22 18.98
C THR A 7 7.42 5.99 17.94
N LYS A 8 7.71 5.36 16.79
CA LYS A 8 8.45 5.97 15.69
C LYS A 8 7.51 6.42 14.58
N THR A 9 7.77 7.60 14.02
CA THR A 9 7.04 8.10 12.85
C THR A 9 7.67 7.61 11.56
N ILE A 10 6.83 7.25 10.59
CA ILE A 10 7.27 6.90 9.24
C ILE A 10 7.14 8.13 8.34
N GLY A 11 8.24 8.49 7.69
CA GLY A 11 8.22 9.55 6.68
C GLY A 11 7.42 9.14 5.45
N VAL A 12 6.76 10.09 4.81
CA VAL A 12 5.98 9.86 3.57
C VAL A 12 6.52 10.67 2.41
N LYS A 13 6.25 10.23 1.18
CA LYS A 13 6.57 10.99 -0.03
C LYS A 13 5.45 10.89 -1.06
N TRP A 14 5.28 11.94 -1.84
CA TRP A 14 4.44 11.93 -3.03
C TRP A 14 5.21 11.36 -4.22
N ILE A 15 4.57 10.44 -4.95
CA ILE A 15 5.04 9.91 -6.21
C ILE A 15 4.07 10.37 -7.30
N TYR A 16 4.60 11.13 -8.25
CA TYR A 16 3.86 11.63 -9.39
C TYR A 16 4.19 10.79 -10.63
N LYS A 17 3.16 10.47 -11.42
CA LYS A 17 3.32 9.79 -12.70
C LYS A 17 2.29 10.32 -13.69
N THR A 18 2.77 10.80 -14.82
CA THR A 18 1.92 11.09 -15.98
C THR A 18 1.71 9.79 -16.75
N LYS A 19 0.46 9.45 -17.03
CA LYS A 19 0.08 8.39 -17.95
C LYS A 19 -0.19 9.00 -19.32
N LEU A 20 0.36 8.38 -20.34
CA LEU A 20 0.12 8.73 -21.72
C LEU A 20 -0.81 7.70 -22.36
N ASN A 21 -1.62 8.12 -23.34
CA ASN A 21 -2.40 7.23 -24.19
C ASN A 21 -1.50 6.61 -25.29
N GLU A 22 -2.08 5.77 -26.15
CA GLU A 22 -1.37 5.12 -27.26
C GLU A 22 -0.83 6.13 -28.29
N LEU A 23 -1.42 7.33 -28.36
CA LEU A 23 -1.01 8.43 -29.23
C LEU A 23 0.08 9.32 -28.60
N GLY A 24 0.52 9.00 -27.37
CA GLY A 24 1.55 9.77 -26.66
C GLY A 24 1.05 11.02 -25.95
N GLU A 25 -0.25 11.28 -25.96
CA GLU A 25 -0.88 12.42 -25.29
C GLU A 25 -1.16 12.11 -23.82
N VAL A 26 -1.32 13.15 -22.99
CA VAL A 26 -1.60 12.97 -21.57
C VAL A 26 -3.01 12.43 -21.35
N ASP A 27 -3.08 11.16 -20.93
CA ASP A 27 -4.30 10.50 -20.50
C ASP A 27 -4.65 10.87 -19.05
N LYS A 28 -3.67 10.82 -18.14
CA LYS A 28 -3.93 11.03 -16.71
C LYS A 28 -2.72 11.41 -15.88
N TYR A 29 -2.85 12.41 -15.03
CA TYR A 29 -1.92 12.65 -13.93
C TYR A 29 -2.27 11.79 -12.72
N LYS A 30 -1.30 11.05 -12.20
CA LYS A 30 -1.43 10.26 -10.96
C LYS A 30 -0.51 10.81 -9.89
N ALA A 31 -1.04 11.03 -8.71
CA ALA A 31 -0.28 11.26 -7.49
C ALA A 31 -0.56 10.11 -6.50
N ARG A 32 0.47 9.60 -5.83
CA ARG A 32 0.35 8.59 -4.78
C ARG A 32 1.13 9.03 -3.56
N LEU A 33 0.52 8.93 -2.39
CA LEU A 33 1.23 9.03 -1.13
C LEU A 33 1.80 7.65 -0.80
N VAL A 34 3.10 7.59 -0.51
CA VAL A 34 3.83 6.34 -0.26
C VAL A 34 4.60 6.48 1.04
N ALA A 35 4.48 5.50 1.92
CA ALA A 35 5.29 5.37 3.12
C ALA A 35 6.73 5.01 2.76
N LYS A 36 7.68 5.60 3.47
CA LYS A 36 9.10 5.26 3.36
C LYS A 36 9.41 4.01 4.18
N GLY A 37 8.79 2.87 3.90
CA GLY A 37 8.94 1.66 4.74
C GLY A 37 10.35 1.05 4.81
N TYR A 38 11.33 1.59 4.09
CA TYR A 38 12.75 1.28 4.36
C TYR A 38 13.19 1.77 5.75
N SER A 39 12.52 2.77 6.35
CA SER A 39 12.81 3.28 7.69
C SER A 39 12.18 2.46 8.83
N GLN A 40 11.37 1.46 8.50
CA GLN A 40 10.73 0.55 9.46
C GLN A 40 11.70 -0.55 9.91
N GLN A 41 11.72 -0.82 11.21
CA GLN A 41 12.52 -1.86 11.85
C GLN A 41 11.66 -3.09 12.19
N HIS A 42 12.20 -4.27 11.88
CA HIS A 42 11.57 -5.55 12.23
C HIS A 42 11.46 -5.68 13.76
N GLU A 43 10.38 -6.29 14.26
CA GLU A 43 10.03 -6.43 15.69
C GLU A 43 9.64 -5.13 16.42
N ILE A 44 9.86 -3.96 15.81
CA ILE A 44 9.49 -2.65 16.36
C ILE A 44 8.28 -2.08 15.61
N ASP A 45 8.36 -2.03 14.29
CA ASP A 45 7.36 -1.39 13.42
C ASP A 45 6.50 -2.40 12.64
N PHE A 46 6.91 -3.68 12.61
CA PHE A 46 6.18 -4.80 12.01
C PHE A 46 6.76 -6.14 12.48
N SER A 47 5.92 -7.15 12.68
CA SER A 47 6.37 -8.49 13.09
C SER A 47 6.70 -9.41 11.92
N GLU A 48 6.05 -9.26 10.76
CA GLU A 48 6.20 -10.17 9.62
C GLU A 48 6.05 -9.41 8.28
N VAL A 49 6.69 -9.90 7.21
CA VAL A 49 6.56 -9.37 5.85
C VAL A 49 5.92 -10.43 4.97
N PHE A 50 4.83 -10.07 4.31
CA PHE A 50 4.12 -10.95 3.37
C PHE A 50 4.35 -10.50 1.93
N ALA A 51 4.57 -11.45 1.03
CA ALA A 51 4.49 -11.25 -0.40
C ALA A 51 3.34 -12.11 -0.94
N PRO A 52 2.17 -11.55 -1.27
CA PRO A 52 1.05 -12.30 -1.80
C PRO A 52 1.31 -12.63 -3.28
N VAL A 53 2.25 -13.54 -3.51
CA VAL A 53 2.56 -14.05 -4.87
C VAL A 53 1.88 -15.40 -5.02
N ALA A 54 0.83 -15.44 -5.83
CA ALA A 54 0.21 -16.70 -6.22
C ALA A 54 1.24 -17.57 -6.97
N ARG A 55 1.38 -18.83 -6.56
CA ARG A 55 2.25 -19.78 -7.25
C ARG A 55 1.63 -20.15 -8.59
N MET A 56 2.41 -20.04 -9.66
CA MET A 56 1.91 -20.26 -11.02
C MET A 56 1.46 -21.70 -11.25
N ASP A 57 2.07 -22.66 -10.57
CA ASP A 57 1.67 -24.07 -10.65
C ASP A 57 0.27 -24.29 -10.08
N THR A 58 -0.07 -23.61 -8.98
CA THR A 58 -1.42 -23.63 -8.41
C THR A 58 -2.44 -22.98 -9.35
N VAL A 59 -2.08 -21.84 -9.96
CA VAL A 59 -2.94 -21.17 -10.93
C VAL A 59 -3.21 -22.07 -12.15
N ARG A 60 -2.17 -22.71 -12.69
CA ARG A 60 -2.28 -23.67 -13.81
C ARG A 60 -3.14 -24.87 -13.44
N LEU A 61 -2.99 -25.41 -12.24
CA LEU A 61 -3.81 -26.53 -11.76
C LEU A 61 -5.30 -26.15 -11.71
N ILE A 62 -5.62 -24.98 -11.16
CA ILE A 62 -7.01 -24.48 -11.11
C ILE A 62 -7.58 -24.30 -12.52
N MET A 63 -6.81 -23.73 -13.44
CA MET A 63 -7.23 -23.58 -14.85
C MET A 63 -7.47 -24.94 -15.52
N ALA A 64 -6.58 -25.91 -15.32
CA ALA A 64 -6.73 -27.25 -15.88
C ALA A 64 -7.98 -27.94 -15.34
N LEU A 65 -8.26 -27.82 -14.03
CA LEU A 65 -9.47 -28.36 -13.41
C LEU A 65 -10.73 -27.71 -13.97
N ALA A 66 -10.74 -26.38 -14.09
CA ALA A 66 -11.88 -25.66 -14.66
C ALA A 66 -12.15 -26.10 -16.11
N ALA A 67 -11.10 -26.23 -16.94
CA ALA A 67 -11.22 -26.72 -18.31
C ALA A 67 -11.77 -28.16 -18.36
N CYS A 68 -11.26 -29.06 -17.51
CA CYS A 68 -11.75 -30.44 -17.44
C CYS A 68 -13.20 -30.57 -16.95
N LYS A 69 -13.67 -29.62 -16.13
CA LYS A 69 -15.01 -29.63 -15.54
C LYS A 69 -15.99 -28.71 -16.26
N GLY A 70 -15.55 -27.98 -17.29
CA GLY A 70 -16.37 -26.98 -17.99
C GLY A 70 -16.80 -25.82 -17.08
N TRP A 71 -15.95 -25.42 -16.13
CA TRP A 71 -16.23 -24.29 -15.24
C TRP A 71 -15.78 -22.97 -15.86
N ASP A 72 -16.59 -21.93 -15.65
CA ASP A 72 -16.21 -20.57 -16.00
C ASP A 72 -15.20 -20.01 -14.99
N ILE A 73 -14.20 -19.30 -15.52
CA ILE A 73 -13.22 -18.56 -14.71
C ILE A 73 -13.48 -17.07 -14.89
N PHE A 74 -13.61 -16.36 -13.77
CA PHE A 74 -13.71 -14.91 -13.75
C PHE A 74 -12.46 -14.31 -13.11
N GLN A 75 -11.86 -13.31 -13.74
CA GLN A 75 -10.74 -12.55 -13.20
C GLN A 75 -11.24 -11.17 -12.73
N LEU A 76 -10.89 -10.80 -11.50
CA LEU A 76 -11.17 -9.49 -10.94
C LEU A 76 -9.85 -8.80 -10.55
N ASP A 77 -9.60 -7.62 -11.12
CA ASP A 77 -8.52 -6.73 -10.68
C ASP A 77 -9.10 -5.60 -9.82
N VAL A 78 -8.82 -5.64 -8.52
CA VAL A 78 -9.30 -4.64 -7.58
C VAL A 78 -8.35 -3.44 -7.58
N LYS A 79 -8.85 -2.31 -8.08
CA LYS A 79 -8.10 -1.05 -8.06
C LYS A 79 -7.81 -0.64 -6.61
N SER A 80 -6.56 -0.32 -6.34
CA SER A 80 -6.11 0.16 -5.03
C SER A 80 -6.39 -0.81 -3.88
N ALA A 81 -6.36 -2.13 -4.12
CA ALA A 81 -6.61 -3.18 -3.12
C ALA A 81 -5.87 -2.92 -1.79
N PHE A 82 -4.61 -2.48 -1.84
CA PHE A 82 -3.83 -2.13 -0.65
C PHE A 82 -4.44 -1.04 0.24
N LEU A 83 -5.21 -0.10 -0.30
CA LEU A 83 -5.85 0.96 0.49
C LEU A 83 -7.12 0.48 1.20
N HIS A 84 -7.62 -0.71 0.84
CA HIS A 84 -8.75 -1.32 1.52
C HIS A 84 -8.32 -2.15 2.73
N GLY A 85 -7.07 -2.60 2.74
CA GLY A 85 -6.53 -3.45 3.78
C GLY A 85 -6.52 -2.80 5.15
N GLU A 86 -6.84 -3.59 6.17
CA GLU A 86 -6.88 -3.14 7.56
C GLU A 86 -5.51 -3.30 8.23
N LEU A 87 -5.08 -2.25 8.94
CA LEU A 87 -3.86 -2.32 9.73
C LEU A 87 -4.20 -2.80 11.13
N SER A 88 -3.67 -3.95 11.52
CA SER A 88 -3.74 -4.44 12.91
C SER A 88 -2.83 -3.66 13.87
N GLU A 89 -1.82 -2.98 13.32
CA GLU A 89 -0.78 -2.26 14.05
C GLU A 89 -1.01 -0.75 14.00
N ASP A 90 -0.63 -0.07 15.07
CA ASP A 90 -0.69 1.39 15.15
C ASP A 90 0.46 2.03 14.37
N VAL A 91 0.19 2.42 13.12
CA VAL A 91 1.17 3.06 12.25
C VAL A 91 0.97 4.58 12.22
N TYR A 92 2.04 5.31 12.52
CA TYR A 92 2.06 6.77 12.53
C TYR A 92 2.96 7.33 11.43
N ILE A 93 2.48 8.35 10.72
CA ILE A 93 3.19 9.02 9.63
C ILE A 93 3.39 10.50 9.90
N GLU A 94 4.46 11.04 9.33
CA GLU A 94 4.66 12.49 9.23
C GLU A 94 3.57 13.15 8.39
N GLN A 95 3.34 14.45 8.61
CA GLN A 95 2.45 15.22 7.75
C GLN A 95 2.97 15.24 6.30
N PRO A 96 2.16 14.86 5.30
CA PRO A 96 2.57 14.92 3.90
C PRO A 96 2.95 16.35 3.51
N LYS A 97 3.97 16.49 2.66
CA LYS A 97 4.30 17.78 2.05
C LYS A 97 3.06 18.36 1.36
N GLY A 98 2.79 19.63 1.60
CA GLY A 98 1.59 20.34 1.13
C GLY A 98 0.38 20.26 2.09
N TYR A 99 0.42 19.42 3.12
CA TYR A 99 -0.66 19.25 4.12
C TYR A 99 -0.20 19.57 5.55
N VAL A 100 1.00 20.15 5.69
CA VAL A 100 1.56 20.54 6.99
C VAL A 100 0.82 21.77 7.52
N LYS A 101 0.27 21.69 8.73
CA LYS A 101 -0.40 22.83 9.37
C LYS A 101 0.61 23.73 10.08
N LYS A 102 0.59 25.03 9.74
CA LYS A 102 1.45 26.05 10.35
C LYS A 102 1.24 26.10 11.88
N GLY A 103 2.33 26.10 12.65
CA GLY A 103 2.33 26.05 14.12
C GLY A 103 2.02 24.67 14.71
N LYS A 104 1.85 23.64 13.87
CA LYS A 104 1.58 22.25 14.26
C LYS A 104 2.43 21.28 13.45
N GLU A 105 3.61 21.71 13.02
CA GLU A 105 4.52 20.97 12.14
C GLU A 105 4.97 19.64 12.78
N HIS A 106 5.11 19.60 14.11
CA HIS A 106 5.48 18.41 14.89
C HIS A 106 4.35 17.38 15.00
N LYS A 107 3.12 17.70 14.58
CA LYS A 107 2.01 16.75 14.66
C LYS A 107 2.12 15.67 13.60
N ILE A 108 1.53 14.54 13.92
CA ILE A 108 1.56 13.31 13.12
C ILE A 108 0.14 12.86 12.75
N TYR A 109 0.03 11.97 11.77
CA TYR A 109 -1.21 11.27 11.42
C TYR A 109 -1.12 9.79 11.78
N LYS A 110 -2.22 9.21 12.25
CA LYS A 110 -2.39 7.77 12.41
C LYS A 110 -3.04 7.21 11.15
N LEU A 111 -2.49 6.12 10.61
CA LEU A 111 -3.09 5.42 9.48
C LEU A 111 -4.20 4.49 9.97
N HIS A 112 -5.37 4.61 9.34
CA HIS A 112 -6.50 3.69 9.56
C HIS A 112 -6.54 2.54 8.54
N LYS A 113 -5.87 2.72 7.40
CA LYS A 113 -5.81 1.75 6.31
C LYS A 113 -4.38 1.64 5.81
N ALA A 114 -4.06 0.50 5.20
CA ALA A 114 -2.72 0.26 4.69
C ALA A 114 -2.35 1.26 3.58
N LEU A 115 -1.07 1.66 3.58
CA LEU A 115 -0.50 2.57 2.60
C LEU A 115 0.61 1.85 1.82
N TYR A 116 0.75 2.19 0.54
CA TYR A 116 1.85 1.69 -0.28
C TYR A 116 3.20 1.98 0.38
N GLY A 117 4.11 1.02 0.29
CA GLY A 117 5.47 1.14 0.81
C GLY A 117 5.62 0.79 2.29
N LEU A 118 4.53 0.50 3.02
CA LEU A 118 4.62 -0.18 4.32
C LEU A 118 4.99 -1.64 4.11
N ARG A 119 5.84 -2.20 4.98
CA ARG A 119 6.27 -3.60 4.90
C ARG A 119 5.14 -4.59 5.22
N GLN A 120 4.21 -4.20 6.09
CA GLN A 120 3.05 -5.01 6.49
C GLN A 120 1.81 -4.81 5.61
N ALA A 121 1.78 -3.80 4.73
CA ALA A 121 0.62 -3.54 3.87
C ALA A 121 0.14 -4.72 3.01
N PRO A 122 1.00 -5.63 2.52
CA PRO A 122 0.52 -6.77 1.73
C PRO A 122 -0.25 -7.85 2.52
N ARG A 123 -0.26 -7.79 3.85
CA ARG A 123 -1.09 -8.65 4.71
C ARG A 123 -2.53 -8.13 4.85
N ALA A 124 -2.67 -6.83 4.74
CA ALA A 124 -3.84 -6.07 5.15
C ALA A 124 -5.07 -6.30 4.25
#